data_AF-A0A965ZS66-F1
#
_entry.id   AF-A0A965ZS66-F1
#
_cell.length_a   1.000
_cell.length_b   1.000
_cell.length_c   1.000
_cell.angle_alpha   90.00
_cell.angle_beta   90.00
_cell.angle_gamma   90.00
#
_symmetry.space_group_name_H-M   'P 1'
#
loop_
_entity.id
_entity.type
_entity.pdbx_description
1 polymer ?
#
loop_
_entity_poly.entity_id
_entity_poly.type
_entity_poly.pdbx_seq_one_letter_code
_entity_poly.pdbx_strand_id
1 'polypeptide(L)'
;MDTSLILLLVFLIAVEIQAFYFGFVSPPRTGAWLQQASFVILSFLLIPLLVYVLYSQAAAASRLGKYGIEAHPAIDSSIGIGNGYGDNPTWIFELKSDGEDILEFYRQDSSRDGWVLVEDNSLLLRFTRESKTMTIASRDSPDSKTLIIMIKSQ
;
A
#
# COMPACT_ATOMS: atom_id res chain seq x y z
N MET A 1 -4.03 -5.28 -6.81
CA MET A 1 -4.37 -3.83 -6.93
C MET A 1 -5.86 -3.71 -6.74
N ASP A 2 -6.29 -2.82 -5.85
CA ASP A 2 -7.68 -2.81 -5.40
C ASP A 2 -8.61 -2.23 -6.48
N THR A 3 -9.44 -3.09 -7.08
CA THR A 3 -10.31 -2.71 -8.21
C THR A 3 -11.28 -1.60 -7.82
N SER A 4 -11.68 -1.57 -6.55
CA SER A 4 -12.54 -0.56 -5.95
C SER A 4 -11.94 0.85 -6.07
N LEU A 5 -10.64 1.02 -5.77
CA LEU A 5 -9.94 2.31 -5.84
C LEU A 5 -9.76 2.80 -7.29
N ILE A 6 -9.56 1.89 -8.23
CA ILE A 6 -9.48 2.23 -9.66
C ILE A 6 -10.83 2.74 -10.15
N LEU A 7 -11.92 2.03 -9.82
CA LEU A 7 -13.27 2.46 -10.18
C LEU A 7 -13.62 3.81 -9.58
N LEU A 8 -13.22 4.05 -8.32
CA LEU A 8 -13.37 5.35 -7.69
C LEU A 8 -12.60 6.44 -8.44
N LEU A 9 -11.36 6.18 -8.88
CA LEU A 9 -10.58 7.16 -9.67
C LEU A 9 -11.27 7.51 -10.99
N VAL A 10 -11.74 6.51 -11.73
CA VAL A 10 -12.47 6.71 -12.99
C VAL A 10 -13.73 7.53 -12.75
N PHE A 11 -14.48 7.23 -11.68
CA PHE A 11 -15.64 8.00 -11.29
C PHE A 11 -15.30 9.46 -10.97
N LEU A 12 -14.25 9.70 -10.18
CA LEU A 12 -13.82 11.07 -9.83
C LEU A 12 -13.41 11.88 -11.06
N ILE A 13 -12.72 11.26 -12.03
CA ILE A 13 -12.37 11.92 -13.30
C ILE A 13 -13.63 12.28 -14.09
N ALA A 14 -14.63 11.41 -14.15
CA ALA A 14 -15.89 11.71 -14.83
C ALA A 14 -16.63 12.89 -14.16
N VAL A 15 -16.67 12.93 -12.83
CA VAL A 15 -17.25 14.03 -12.07
C VAL A 15 -16.44 15.32 -12.26
N GLU A 16 -15.11 15.25 -12.34
CA GLU A 16 -14.24 16.40 -12.60
C GLU A 16 -14.52 17.01 -13.98
N ILE A 17 -14.64 16.18 -15.03
CA ILE A 17 -15.00 16.63 -16.38
C ILE A 17 -16.38 17.32 -16.37
N GLN A 18 -17.35 16.73 -15.67
CA GLN A 18 -18.67 17.34 -15.50
C GLN A 18 -18.60 18.70 -14.78
N ALA A 19 -17.83 18.76 -13.69
CA ALA A 19 -17.63 19.98 -12.90
C ALA A 19 -16.93 21.07 -13.71
N PHE A 20 -15.94 20.71 -14.54
CA PHE A 20 -15.31 21.63 -15.48
C PHE A 20 -16.32 22.18 -16.49
N TYR A 21 -17.13 21.31 -17.10
CA TYR A 21 -18.10 21.71 -18.10
C TYR A 21 -19.16 22.66 -17.53
N PHE A 22 -19.80 22.31 -16.41
CA PHE A 22 -20.82 23.15 -15.78
C PHE A 22 -20.25 24.28 -14.91
N GLY A 23 -18.96 24.29 -14.61
CA GLY A 23 -18.30 25.37 -13.88
C GLY A 23 -17.77 26.48 -14.77
N PHE A 24 -17.27 26.13 -15.96
CA PHE A 24 -16.52 27.07 -16.82
C PHE A 24 -17.03 27.16 -18.26
N VAL A 25 -17.50 26.06 -18.86
CA VAL A 25 -17.91 26.04 -20.29
C VAL A 25 -19.36 26.48 -20.47
N SER A 26 -20.27 25.90 -19.69
CA SER A 26 -21.71 26.18 -19.76
C SER A 26 -22.29 26.39 -18.35
N PRO A 27 -21.87 27.48 -17.65
CA PRO A 27 -22.23 27.68 -16.27
C PRO A 27 -23.74 27.94 -16.09
N PRO A 28 -24.43 27.19 -15.21
CA PRO A 28 -25.81 27.49 -14.86
C PRO A 28 -25.88 28.81 -14.08
N ARG A 29 -26.99 29.54 -14.22
CA ARG A 29 -27.20 30.83 -13.55
C ARG A 29 -27.08 30.75 -12.02
N THR A 30 -27.42 29.61 -11.45
CA THR A 30 -27.32 29.33 -10.01
C THR A 30 -26.45 28.10 -9.79
N GLY A 31 -25.50 28.17 -8.86
CA GLY A 31 -24.67 27.02 -8.47
C GLY A 31 -23.42 26.79 -9.33
N ALA A 32 -23.09 27.66 -10.29
CA ALA A 32 -21.82 27.56 -11.03
C ALA A 32 -20.59 27.56 -10.10
N TRP A 33 -20.63 28.36 -9.03
CA TRP A 33 -19.55 28.40 -8.03
C TRP A 33 -19.33 27.05 -7.32
N LEU A 34 -20.39 26.25 -7.12
CA LEU A 34 -20.28 24.90 -6.55
C LEU A 34 -19.54 23.97 -7.51
N GLN A 35 -19.80 24.07 -8.81
CA GLN A 35 -19.13 23.27 -9.84
C GLN A 35 -17.66 23.67 -9.95
N GLN A 36 -17.35 24.96 -9.91
CA GLN A 36 -15.97 25.46 -9.87
C GLN A 36 -15.21 24.98 -8.63
N ALA A 37 -15.83 25.05 -7.45
CA ALA A 37 -15.23 24.54 -6.21
C ALA A 37 -15.01 23.03 -6.28
N SER A 38 -15.98 22.27 -6.80
CA SER A 38 -15.87 20.81 -6.97
C SER A 38 -14.72 20.45 -7.90
N PHE A 39 -14.58 21.15 -9.04
CA PHE A 39 -13.45 20.97 -9.95
C PHE A 39 -12.12 21.19 -9.23
N VAL A 40 -11.94 22.30 -8.52
CA VAL A 40 -10.70 22.59 -7.77
C VAL A 40 -10.40 21.52 -6.72
N ILE A 41 -11.41 21.08 -5.94
CA ILE A 41 -11.22 20.04 -4.94
C ILE A 41 -10.82 18.71 -5.58
N LEU A 42 -11.46 18.33 -6.70
CA LEU A 42 -11.13 17.09 -7.40
C LEU A 42 -9.71 17.14 -7.96
N SER A 43 -9.36 18.20 -8.69
CA SER A 43 -8.06 18.32 -9.38
C SER A 43 -6.87 18.42 -8.42
N PHE A 44 -7.02 19.09 -7.29
CA PHE A 44 -5.89 19.42 -6.40
C PHE A 44 -5.85 18.63 -5.09
N LEU A 45 -6.95 17.96 -4.72
CA LEU A 45 -7.01 17.19 -3.48
C LEU A 45 -7.31 15.72 -3.74
N LEU A 46 -8.50 15.39 -4.23
CA LEU A 46 -8.98 14.01 -4.25
C LEU A 46 -8.26 13.14 -5.29
N ILE A 47 -8.13 13.62 -6.53
CA ILE A 47 -7.47 12.85 -7.60
C ILE A 47 -5.97 12.68 -7.30
N PRO A 48 -5.20 13.73 -6.96
CA PRO A 48 -3.78 13.56 -6.61
C PRO A 48 -3.57 12.62 -5.42
N LEU A 49 -4.42 12.71 -4.39
CA LEU A 49 -4.35 11.82 -3.23
C LEU A 49 -4.62 10.37 -3.62
N LEU A 50 -5.65 10.10 -4.42
CA LEU A 50 -5.98 8.75 -4.85
C LEU A 50 -4.92 8.15 -5.77
N VAL A 51 -4.38 8.95 -6.70
CA VAL A 51 -3.24 8.57 -7.55
C VAL A 51 -2.02 8.22 -6.69
N TYR A 52 -1.74 9.03 -5.66
CA TYR A 52 -0.64 8.76 -4.73
C TYR A 52 -0.83 7.45 -3.95
N VAL A 53 -2.05 7.17 -3.49
CA VAL A 53 -2.40 5.91 -2.81
C VAL A 53 -2.20 4.72 -3.75
N LEU A 54 -2.75 4.79 -4.97
CA LEU A 54 -2.60 3.74 -5.98
C LEU A 54 -1.14 3.50 -6.35
N TYR A 55 -0.35 4.56 -6.53
CA TYR A 55 1.08 4.47 -6.79
C TYR A 55 1.83 3.81 -5.63
N SER A 56 1.50 4.19 -4.39
CA SER A 56 2.13 3.63 -3.19
C SER A 56 1.83 2.15 -3.02
N GLN A 57 0.60 1.72 -3.30
CA GLN A 57 0.21 0.31 -3.27
C GLN A 57 0.82 -0.49 -4.42
N ALA A 58 0.79 0.02 -5.66
CA ALA A 58 1.32 -0.67 -6.83
C ALA A 58 2.83 -0.93 -6.72
N ALA A 59 3.57 0.00 -6.12
CA ALA A 59 5.00 -0.13 -5.91
C ALA A 59 5.38 -0.94 -4.64
N ALA A 60 4.44 -1.25 -3.75
CA ALA A 60 4.74 -1.82 -2.43
C ALA A 60 5.54 -3.13 -2.52
N ALA A 61 5.06 -4.11 -3.29
CA ALA A 61 5.75 -5.39 -3.47
C ALA A 61 7.13 -5.22 -4.13
N SER A 62 7.24 -4.38 -5.16
CA SER A 62 8.52 -4.11 -5.83
C SER A 62 9.56 -3.43 -4.92
N ARG A 63 9.10 -2.67 -3.91
CA ARG A 63 9.99 -1.98 -2.97
C ARG A 63 10.62 -2.95 -1.97
N LEU A 64 9.99 -4.07 -1.65
CA LEU A 64 10.58 -5.13 -0.82
C LEU A 64 11.91 -5.62 -1.41
N GLY A 65 11.97 -5.80 -2.73
CA GLY A 65 13.18 -6.20 -3.44
C GLY A 65 14.36 -5.23 -3.26
N LYS A 66 14.10 -3.92 -3.08
CA LYS A 66 15.16 -2.94 -2.78
C LYS A 66 15.81 -3.16 -1.42
N TYR A 67 15.12 -3.85 -0.51
CA TYR A 67 15.64 -4.23 0.80
C TYR A 67 16.15 -5.67 0.83
N GLY A 68 16.23 -6.36 -0.32
CA GLY A 68 16.64 -7.77 -0.41
C GLY A 68 15.59 -8.73 0.12
N ILE A 69 14.30 -8.35 0.08
CA ILE A 69 13.19 -9.16 0.56
C ILE A 69 12.35 -9.57 -0.65
N GLU A 70 12.17 -10.87 -0.84
CA GLU A 70 11.29 -11.39 -1.89
C GLU A 70 9.83 -11.22 -1.48
N ALA A 71 9.00 -10.77 -2.42
CA ALA A 71 7.57 -10.67 -2.19
C ALA A 71 6.96 -12.08 -2.20
N HIS A 72 6.23 -12.44 -1.13
CA HIS A 72 5.55 -13.72 -1.07
C HIS A 72 4.54 -13.86 -2.24
N PRO A 73 4.49 -14.99 -2.96
CA PRO A 73 3.64 -15.14 -4.15
C PRO A 73 2.13 -15.09 -3.86
N ALA A 74 1.74 -15.35 -2.61
CA ALA A 74 0.35 -15.27 -2.16
C ALA A 74 -0.11 -13.88 -1.72
N ILE A 75 0.71 -12.83 -1.88
CA ILE A 75 0.30 -11.43 -1.66
C ILE A 75 -0.78 -11.08 -2.70
N ASP A 76 -1.96 -10.70 -2.21
CA ASP A 76 -3.09 -10.33 -3.06
C ASP A 76 -3.18 -8.81 -3.25
N SER A 77 -3.10 -8.08 -2.14
CA SER A 77 -3.24 -6.62 -2.11
C SER A 77 -2.30 -6.01 -1.07
N SER A 78 -1.94 -4.73 -1.23
CA SER A 78 -1.25 -3.97 -0.19
C SER A 78 -2.31 -3.17 0.56
N ILE A 79 -2.56 -3.53 1.82
CA ILE A 79 -3.54 -2.85 2.65
C ILE A 79 -2.81 -1.78 3.46
N GLY A 80 -2.87 -0.55 2.96
CA GLY A 80 -2.48 0.63 3.74
C GLY A 80 -1.24 1.34 3.24
N ILE A 81 -1.12 2.60 3.66
CA ILE A 81 0.09 3.39 3.48
C ILE A 81 1.02 2.94 4.59
N GLY A 82 1.98 2.10 4.22
CA GLY A 82 3.11 1.77 5.05
C GLY A 82 3.66 2.99 5.80
N ASN A 83 3.45 3.08 7.11
CA ASN A 83 3.99 4.18 7.90
C ASN A 83 5.51 4.03 7.98
N GLY A 84 6.22 5.02 7.43
CA GLY A 84 7.68 5.05 7.38
C GLY A 84 8.22 5.22 5.97
N TYR A 85 8.79 6.38 5.69
CA TYR A 85 9.60 6.61 4.50
C TYR A 85 11.08 6.61 4.89
N GLY A 86 11.96 6.25 3.95
CA GLY A 86 13.41 6.22 4.18
C GLY A 86 13.86 4.97 4.94
N ASP A 87 14.38 5.15 6.15
CA ASP A 87 15.08 4.10 6.90
C ASP A 87 14.19 3.20 7.75
N ASN A 88 12.93 3.59 7.98
CA ASN A 88 12.01 2.87 8.87
C ASN A 88 10.69 2.46 8.20
N PRO A 89 10.69 1.85 6.99
CA PRO A 89 9.46 1.52 6.30
C PRO A 89 8.67 0.39 6.96
N THR A 90 7.35 0.52 6.92
CA THR A 90 6.42 -0.56 7.26
C THR A 90 5.63 -0.90 6.00
N TRP A 91 5.33 -2.17 5.74
CA TRP A 91 4.40 -2.58 4.69
C TRP A 91 3.39 -3.55 5.29
N ILE A 92 2.17 -3.44 4.80
CA ILE A 92 1.06 -4.29 5.22
C ILE A 92 0.43 -4.85 3.95
N PHE A 93 0.26 -6.17 3.91
CA PHE A 93 -0.29 -6.89 2.78
C PHE A 93 -1.42 -7.81 3.20
N GLU A 94 -2.40 -7.94 2.33
CA GLU A 94 -3.39 -9.01 2.38
C GLU A 94 -2.86 -10.24 1.66
N LEU A 95 -3.20 -11.40 2.19
CA LEU A 95 -2.71 -12.68 1.69
C LEU A 95 -3.85 -13.67 1.49
N LYS A 96 -3.62 -14.60 0.56
CA LYS A 96 -4.50 -15.76 0.37
C LYS A 96 -4.07 -16.98 1.22
N SER A 97 -2.77 -17.12 1.48
CA SER A 97 -2.18 -18.24 2.24
C SER A 97 -2.25 -18.03 3.76
N ASP A 98 -2.22 -19.15 4.49
CA ASP A 98 -2.18 -19.17 5.96
C ASP A 98 -0.90 -18.55 6.50
N GLY A 99 -0.98 -17.93 7.67
CA GLY A 99 0.12 -17.20 8.28
C GLY A 99 1.37 -18.04 8.49
N GLU A 100 1.21 -19.34 8.77
CA GLU A 100 2.32 -20.29 8.98
C GLU A 100 3.11 -20.54 7.68
N ASP A 101 2.43 -20.77 6.56
CA ASP A 101 3.07 -20.97 5.24
C ASP A 101 3.93 -19.76 4.85
N ILE A 102 3.46 -18.56 5.18
CA ILE A 102 4.14 -17.30 4.88
C ILE A 102 5.40 -17.14 5.71
N LEU A 103 5.32 -17.46 7.01
CA LEU A 103 6.51 -17.41 7.86
C LEU A 103 7.52 -18.47 7.41
N GLU A 104 7.07 -19.66 7.02
CA GLU A 104 7.94 -20.71 6.50
C GLU A 104 8.67 -20.28 5.21
N PHE A 105 7.99 -19.59 4.29
CA PHE A 105 8.64 -18.98 3.13
C PHE A 105 9.77 -18.02 3.55
N TYR A 106 9.52 -17.13 4.52
CA TYR A 106 10.53 -16.17 4.99
C TYR A 106 11.62 -16.78 5.88
N ARG A 107 11.46 -18.02 6.35
CA ARG A 107 12.55 -18.76 6.99
C ARG A 107 13.63 -19.17 5.99
N GLN A 108 13.31 -19.30 4.71
CA GLN A 108 14.28 -19.66 3.69
C GLN A 108 15.22 -18.49 3.39
N ASP A 109 16.54 -18.73 3.43
CA ASP A 109 17.55 -17.69 3.17
C ASP A 109 17.42 -17.07 1.76
N SER A 110 16.95 -17.85 0.78
CA SER A 110 16.73 -17.38 -0.60
C SER A 110 15.74 -16.21 -0.71
N SER A 111 14.81 -16.11 0.24
CA SER A 111 13.76 -15.09 0.22
C SER A 111 14.18 -13.78 0.92
N ARG A 112 15.39 -13.73 1.50
CA ARG A 112 15.85 -12.63 2.37
C ARG A 112 17.37 -12.39 2.31
N ASP A 113 17.83 -11.87 1.19
CA ASP A 113 19.27 -11.63 0.92
C ASP A 113 19.95 -10.74 1.98
N GLY A 114 20.99 -11.30 2.60
CA GLY A 114 21.81 -10.65 3.63
C GLY A 114 21.14 -10.45 5.00
N TRP A 115 19.91 -10.93 5.22
CA TRP A 115 19.22 -10.82 6.51
C TRP A 115 19.45 -12.07 7.37
N VAL A 116 19.89 -11.89 8.61
CA VAL A 116 20.17 -12.98 9.56
C VAL A 116 18.99 -13.12 10.53
N LEU A 117 18.44 -14.33 10.67
CA LEU A 117 17.37 -14.62 11.62
C LEU A 117 17.89 -14.56 13.06
N VAL A 118 17.23 -13.78 13.92
CA VAL A 118 17.58 -13.58 15.34
C VAL A 118 16.48 -14.07 16.27
N GLU A 119 15.21 -13.98 15.84
CA GLU A 119 14.06 -14.43 16.61
C GLU A 119 13.13 -15.22 15.68
N ASP A 120 12.85 -16.48 16.03
CA ASP A 120 11.88 -17.33 15.34
C ASP A 120 10.74 -17.66 16.30
N ASN A 121 9.56 -17.13 16.01
CA ASN A 121 8.33 -17.40 16.73
C ASN A 121 7.21 -17.69 15.73
N SER A 122 6.28 -18.55 16.12
CA SER A 122 5.04 -18.86 15.41
C SER A 122 4.22 -17.64 14.93
N LEU A 123 4.39 -16.46 15.53
CA LEU A 123 3.65 -15.25 15.17
C LEU A 123 4.52 -14.17 14.52
N LEU A 124 5.84 -14.23 14.69
CA LEU A 124 6.75 -13.22 14.20
C LEU A 124 8.15 -13.78 13.96
N LEU A 125 8.81 -13.25 12.94
CA LEU A 125 10.22 -13.47 12.67
C LEU A 125 10.95 -12.13 12.79
N ARG A 126 12.10 -12.14 13.45
CA ARG A 126 12.98 -10.97 13.52
C ARG A 126 14.32 -11.26 12.88
N PHE A 127 14.76 -10.34 12.05
CA PHE A 127 16.03 -10.42 11.34
C PHE A 127 16.88 -9.19 11.60
N THR A 128 18.19 -9.32 11.46
CA THR A 128 19.13 -8.21 11.50
C THR A 128 20.01 -8.20 10.25
N ARG A 129 20.35 -7.00 9.79
CA ARG A 129 21.33 -6.76 8.74
C ARG A 129 21.99 -5.41 9.01
N GLU A 130 23.30 -5.42 9.20
CA GLU A 130 24.07 -4.21 9.58
C GLU A 130 23.45 -3.54 10.83
N SER A 131 23.10 -2.25 10.75
CA SER A 131 22.41 -1.50 11.81
C SER A 131 20.88 -1.53 11.67
N LYS A 132 20.30 -2.43 10.87
CA LYS A 132 18.85 -2.50 10.65
C LYS A 132 18.26 -3.79 11.21
N THR A 133 17.03 -3.68 11.71
CA THR A 133 16.21 -4.79 12.18
C THR A 133 14.97 -4.89 11.31
N MET A 134 14.63 -6.09 10.84
CA MET A 134 13.40 -6.37 10.13
C MET A 134 12.51 -7.28 10.98
N THR A 135 11.23 -6.95 11.06
CA THR A 135 10.21 -7.77 11.71
C THR A 135 9.18 -8.17 10.66
N ILE A 136 8.94 -9.46 10.53
CA ILE A 136 7.87 -10.04 9.71
C ILE A 136 6.87 -10.67 10.65
N ALA A 137 5.62 -10.24 10.62
CA ALA A 137 4.55 -10.82 11.42
C ALA A 137 3.38 -11.19 10.52
N SER A 138 2.79 -12.37 10.74
CA SER A 138 1.53 -12.74 10.11
C SER A 138 0.41 -12.75 11.15
N ARG A 139 -0.78 -12.34 10.71
CA ARG A 139 -2.00 -12.42 11.50
C ARG A 139 -3.10 -13.03 10.65
N ASP A 140 -3.63 -14.13 11.13
CA ASP A 140 -4.82 -14.74 10.56
C ASP A 140 -6.05 -14.25 11.34
N SER A 141 -6.97 -13.59 10.63
CA SER A 141 -8.31 -13.24 11.11
C SER A 141 -9.33 -14.06 10.31
N PRO A 142 -10.53 -14.36 10.86
CA PRO A 142 -11.57 -15.08 10.14
C PRO A 142 -11.90 -14.46 8.77
N ASP A 143 -11.79 -13.13 8.67
CA ASP A 143 -12.17 -12.37 7.48
C ASP A 143 -10.99 -11.96 6.59
N SER A 144 -9.74 -12.02 7.09
CA SER A 144 -8.57 -11.52 6.35
C SER A 144 -7.26 -12.06 6.93
N LYS A 145 -6.30 -12.39 6.06
CA LYS A 145 -4.94 -12.76 6.46
C LYS A 145 -3.98 -11.64 6.12
N THR A 146 -3.16 -11.22 7.08
CA THR A 146 -2.36 -10.00 6.97
C THR A 146 -0.90 -10.27 7.25
N LEU A 147 -0.02 -9.74 6.40
CA LEU A 147 1.43 -9.73 6.57
C LEU A 147 1.86 -8.32 6.92
N ILE A 148 2.66 -8.19 7.96
CA ILE A 148 3.29 -6.94 8.35
C ILE A 148 4.80 -7.13 8.23
N ILE A 149 5.43 -6.33 7.39
CA ILE A 149 6.89 -6.25 7.26
C ILE A 149 7.32 -4.88 7.73
N MET A 150 8.17 -4.81 8.75
CA MET A 150 8.65 -3.56 9.33
C MET A 150 10.17 -3.56 9.38
N ILE A 151 10.80 -2.52 8.87
CA ILE A 151 12.24 -2.30 9.00
C ILE A 151 12.47 -1.11 9.93
N LYS A 152 13.46 -1.22 10.81
CA LYS A 152 13.93 -0.14 11.68
C LYS A 152 15.44 -0.02 11.62
N SER A 153 15.95 1.21 11.51
CA SER A 153 17.35 1.48 11.85
C SER A 153 17.49 1.53 13.37
N GLN A 154 18.53 0.88 13.89
CA GLN A 154 18.99 1.05 15.27
C GLN A 154 19.75 2.37 15.41
#